data_AF-A0A1U7VXY3-F1
#
_entry.id   AF-A0A1U7VXY3-F1
#
_cell.length_a   1.000
_cell.length_b   1.000
_cell.length_c   1.000
_cell.angle_alpha   90.00
_cell.angle_beta   90.00
_cell.angle_gamma   90.00
#
_symmetry.space_group_name_H-M   'P 1'
#
loop_
_entity.id
_entity.type
_entity.pdbx_description
1 polymer ?
#
loop_
_entity_poly.entity_id
_entity_poly.type
_entity_poly.pdbx_seq_one_letter_code
_entity_poly.pdbx_strand_id
1 'polypeptide(L)'
;MEGNWVEGSNEIADAALNYFDHLFSADITVEDSNVLSVVKRVVTNEDNDDITIIPNLEEVKEAVFSIDPHSSPSPDGLTGKFINHGATLPKFFTHTYIIMLPKVEAPQSFSDIRPINLCNVSSKIIAKILNARLSKIFPKIITQNQSGFVKGRAITENILLAQELVNDIGKPRKGANVVIKLDMAKAYDRVSWPFLCFMLRKLGFAEVWIDLIHGFISNNWYSIIVNGGRHGFFKSGRGLRQGDPLSLSLFILYAELLSQMLNNLYTNSRYKGYFMNDQGPKINHLSFANDTIIFSSSMKFSLQLTVKTFS
;
A
#
# COMPACT_ATOMS: atom_id res chain seq x y z
N MET A 1 1.76 0.76 26.79
CA MET A 1 2.34 2.07 27.15
C MET A 1 1.35 2.72 28.09
N GLU A 2 1.82 3.10 29.28
CA GLU A 2 1.02 3.76 30.32
C GLU A 2 0.43 5.07 29.78
N GLY A 3 -0.90 5.19 29.85
CA GLY A 3 -1.64 6.28 29.23
C GLY A 3 -1.57 7.56 30.05
N ASN A 4 -0.57 8.39 29.79
CA ASN A 4 -0.54 9.76 30.30
C ASN A 4 -1.43 10.64 29.42
N TRP A 5 -2.35 11.37 30.05
CA TRP A 5 -3.15 12.38 29.38
C TRP A 5 -2.26 13.53 28.95
N VAL A 6 -2.41 13.95 27.69
CA VAL A 6 -1.67 15.06 27.10
C VAL A 6 -2.67 16.14 26.74
N GLU A 7 -2.53 17.31 27.36
CA GLU A 7 -3.37 18.47 27.15
C GLU A 7 -2.50 19.65 26.72
N GLY A 8 -3.02 20.50 25.83
CA GLY A 8 -2.28 21.67 25.30
C GLY A 8 -1.70 21.45 23.91
N SER A 9 -1.74 22.48 23.06
CA SER A 9 -1.35 22.37 21.64
C SER A 9 0.12 21.96 21.45
N ASN A 10 1.02 22.41 22.34
CA ASN A 10 2.44 22.09 22.24
C ASN A 10 2.73 20.67 22.75
N GLU A 11 2.18 20.26 23.89
CA GLU A 11 2.37 18.89 24.37
C GLU A 11 1.75 17.86 23.42
N ILE A 12 0.57 18.16 22.83
CA ILE A 12 -0.04 17.33 21.79
C ILE A 12 0.86 17.26 20.55
N ALA A 13 1.44 18.38 20.13
CA ALA A 13 2.35 18.41 18.99
C ALA A 13 3.62 17.58 19.25
N ASP A 14 4.23 17.69 20.42
CA ASP A 14 5.42 16.94 20.79
C ASP A 14 5.11 15.44 20.92
N ALA A 15 3.98 15.08 21.52
CA ALA A 15 3.52 13.70 21.60
C ALA A 15 3.25 13.11 20.20
N ALA A 16 2.62 13.90 19.31
CA ALA A 16 2.39 13.50 17.93
C ALA A 16 3.72 13.35 17.15
N LEU A 17 4.66 14.28 17.33
CA LEU A 17 5.98 14.23 16.69
C LEU A 17 6.72 12.97 17.09
N ASN A 18 6.81 12.68 18.39
CA ASN A 18 7.43 11.46 18.89
C ASN A 18 6.73 10.21 18.34
N TYR A 19 5.40 10.19 18.34
CA TYR A 19 4.63 9.05 17.83
C TYR A 19 4.89 8.79 16.34
N PHE A 20 4.79 9.82 15.49
CA PHE A 20 4.94 9.66 14.04
C PHE A 20 6.40 9.48 13.62
N ASP A 21 7.36 10.14 14.29
CA ASP A 21 8.77 9.92 14.04
C ASP A 21 9.16 8.47 14.35
N HIS A 22 8.69 7.90 15.47
CA HIS A 22 8.87 6.48 15.76
C HIS A 22 8.11 5.55 14.80
N LEU A 23 6.88 5.89 14.42
CA LEU A 23 6.09 5.08 13.49
C LEU A 23 6.80 4.97 12.13
N PHE A 24 7.36 6.09 11.64
CA PHE A 24 8.01 6.18 10.34
C PHE A 24 9.53 5.95 10.39
N SER A 25 10.11 5.75 11.56
CA SER A 25 11.51 5.31 11.71
C SER A 25 11.64 3.84 11.31
N ALA A 26 12.62 3.52 10.48
CA ALA A 26 12.84 2.15 10.01
C ALA A 26 13.44 1.28 11.13
N ASP A 27 12.88 0.09 11.32
CA ASP A 27 13.56 -0.98 12.06
C ASP A 27 14.50 -1.70 11.07
N ILE A 28 15.75 -1.97 11.47
CA ILE A 28 16.68 -2.77 10.65
C ILE A 28 16.24 -4.24 10.75
N THR A 29 15.45 -4.70 9.79
CA THR A 29 15.10 -6.12 9.66
C THR A 29 15.91 -6.76 8.54
N VAL A 30 16.58 -7.88 8.84
CA VAL A 30 17.22 -8.72 7.82
C VAL A 30 16.12 -9.47 7.07
N GLU A 31 15.95 -9.14 5.79
CA GLU A 31 14.89 -9.71 4.95
C GLU A 31 15.32 -11.10 4.43
N ASP A 32 14.51 -12.13 4.69
CA ASP A 32 14.78 -13.49 4.20
C ASP A 32 14.51 -13.58 2.68
N SER A 33 15.59 -13.61 1.90
CA SER A 33 15.55 -13.72 0.44
C SER A 33 14.75 -14.92 -0.10
N ASN A 34 14.53 -15.96 0.72
CA ASN A 34 13.76 -17.14 0.32
C ASN A 34 12.27 -16.87 0.11
N VAL A 35 11.71 -15.85 0.77
CA VAL A 35 10.28 -15.52 0.67
C VAL A 35 9.91 -15.10 -0.75
N LEU A 36 10.84 -14.47 -1.48
CA LEU A 36 10.61 -14.05 -2.86
C LEU A 36 10.82 -15.15 -3.89
N SER A 37 11.10 -16.40 -3.48
CA SER A 37 11.22 -17.54 -4.41
C SER A 37 9.92 -17.81 -5.19
N VAL A 38 8.78 -17.43 -4.64
CA VAL A 38 7.46 -17.54 -5.31
C VAL A 38 7.23 -16.45 -6.36
N VAL A 39 7.97 -15.33 -6.27
CA VAL A 39 7.82 -14.19 -7.17
C VAL A 39 8.55 -14.47 -8.47
N LYS A 40 7.80 -14.43 -9.57
CA LYS A 40 8.33 -14.62 -10.92
C LYS A 40 8.63 -13.28 -11.56
N ARG A 41 9.62 -13.27 -12.45
CA ARG A 41 9.85 -12.15 -13.35
C ARG A 41 8.69 -12.08 -14.36
N VAL A 42 8.02 -10.93 -14.42
CA VAL A 42 6.86 -10.71 -15.31
C VAL A 42 7.06 -9.47 -16.19
N VAL A 43 7.81 -8.47 -15.70
CA VAL A 43 8.08 -7.23 -16.43
C VAL A 43 9.13 -7.49 -17.50
N THR A 44 8.77 -7.18 -18.76
CA THR A 44 9.65 -7.35 -19.92
C THR A 44 10.58 -6.16 -20.11
N ASN A 45 11.54 -6.26 -21.03
CA ASN A 45 12.36 -5.10 -21.39
C ASN A 45 11.52 -4.03 -22.09
N GLU A 46 10.58 -4.41 -22.95
CA GLU A 46 9.61 -3.50 -23.58
C GLU A 46 8.76 -2.75 -22.55
N ASP A 47 8.28 -3.44 -21.51
CA ASP A 47 7.57 -2.79 -20.40
C ASP A 47 8.46 -1.75 -19.69
N ASN A 48 9.75 -2.06 -19.53
CA ASN A 48 10.71 -1.14 -18.90
C ASN A 48 11.02 0.07 -19.78
N ASP A 49 11.20 -0.14 -21.09
CA ASP A 49 11.40 0.94 -22.05
C ASP A 49 10.21 1.90 -21.98
N ASP A 50 8.98 1.39 -22.01
CA ASP A 50 7.75 2.20 -21.96
C ASP A 50 7.63 3.06 -20.69
N ILE A 51 7.94 2.50 -19.51
CA ILE A 51 7.76 3.22 -18.23
C ILE A 51 8.93 4.14 -17.89
N THR A 52 10.11 3.97 -18.50
CA THR A 52 11.30 4.79 -18.20
C THR A 52 11.51 5.98 -19.13
N ILE A 53 10.73 6.08 -20.21
CA ILE A 53 10.75 7.24 -21.13
C ILE A 53 10.51 8.56 -20.39
N ILE A 54 11.17 9.63 -20.81
CA ILE A 54 10.93 10.98 -20.25
C ILE A 54 9.48 11.40 -20.54
N PRO A 55 8.70 11.85 -19.53
CA PRO A 55 7.33 12.29 -19.74
C PRO A 55 7.22 13.39 -20.79
N ASN A 56 6.27 13.25 -21.71
CA ASN A 56 5.96 14.30 -22.68
C ASN A 56 4.96 15.32 -22.10
N LEU A 57 4.78 16.44 -22.79
CA LEU A 57 3.91 17.52 -22.31
C LEU A 57 2.45 17.10 -22.13
N GLU A 58 1.92 16.22 -22.99
CA GLU A 58 0.54 15.75 -22.89
C GLU A 58 0.36 14.85 -21.65
N GLU A 59 1.30 13.96 -21.35
CA GLU A 59 1.28 13.14 -20.12
C GLU A 59 1.33 14.03 -18.87
N VAL A 60 2.17 15.07 -18.87
CA VAL A 60 2.22 16.05 -17.78
C VAL A 60 0.89 16.80 -17.67
N LYS A 61 0.31 17.21 -18.79
CA LYS A 61 -0.97 17.91 -18.84
C LYS A 61 -2.10 17.03 -18.27
N GLU A 62 -2.22 15.79 -18.71
CA GLU A 62 -3.20 14.83 -18.18
C GLU A 62 -3.02 14.61 -16.66
N ALA A 63 -1.78 14.49 -16.19
CA ALA A 63 -1.49 14.37 -14.77
C ALA A 63 -1.93 15.60 -13.98
N VAL A 64 -1.71 16.82 -14.49
CA VAL A 64 -2.16 18.08 -13.88
C VAL A 64 -3.68 18.17 -13.83
N PHE A 65 -4.35 17.97 -14.97
CA PHE A 65 -5.81 18.15 -15.08
C PHE A 65 -6.62 17.10 -14.34
N SER A 66 -6.04 15.93 -14.05
CA SER A 66 -6.72 14.90 -13.26
C SER A 66 -6.65 15.16 -11.75
N ILE A 67 -5.86 16.12 -11.26
CA ILE A 67 -5.78 16.44 -9.82
C ILE A 67 -7.13 17.02 -9.37
N ASP A 68 -7.68 16.50 -8.27
CA ASP A 68 -8.93 17.00 -7.70
C ASP A 68 -8.81 18.50 -7.34
N PRO A 69 -9.61 19.38 -7.97
CA PRO A 69 -9.62 20.81 -7.68
C PRO A 69 -9.99 21.14 -6.22
N HIS A 70 -10.68 20.23 -5.55
CA HIS A 70 -11.12 20.36 -4.16
C HIS A 70 -10.15 19.72 -3.15
N SER A 71 -9.01 19.18 -3.61
CA SER A 71 -8.02 18.61 -2.70
C SER A 71 -7.40 19.70 -1.79
N SER A 72 -7.15 19.34 -0.53
CA SER A 72 -6.63 20.28 0.47
C SER A 72 -5.30 20.92 0.04
N PRO A 73 -5.11 22.24 0.31
CA PRO A 73 -3.95 22.99 -0.15
C PRO A 73 -2.65 22.50 0.49
N SER A 74 -1.58 22.46 -0.30
CA SER A 74 -0.25 22.03 0.09
C SER A 74 0.59 23.12 0.80
N PRO A 75 1.72 22.75 1.42
CA PRO A 75 2.68 23.68 2.01
C PRO A 75 3.09 24.90 1.19
N ASP A 76 3.12 24.76 -0.12
CA ASP A 76 3.64 25.74 -1.07
C ASP A 76 2.63 26.80 -1.52
N GLY A 77 1.32 26.61 -1.26
CA GLY A 77 0.28 27.56 -1.71
C GLY A 77 0.17 27.67 -3.25
N LEU A 78 0.80 26.77 -4.01
CA LEU A 78 0.87 26.82 -5.46
C LEU A 78 -0.25 26.00 -6.12
N THR A 79 -0.88 26.55 -7.15
CA THR A 79 -1.74 25.83 -8.11
C THR A 79 -0.92 25.38 -9.32
N GLY A 80 -1.41 24.40 -10.10
CA GLY A 80 -0.68 23.58 -11.09
C GLY A 80 0.00 24.24 -12.30
N LYS A 81 0.64 25.40 -12.13
CA LYS A 81 1.29 26.19 -13.18
C LYS A 81 2.83 26.15 -13.18
N PHE A 82 3.49 25.32 -12.38
CA PHE A 82 4.95 25.37 -12.27
C PHE A 82 5.60 24.00 -12.12
N ILE A 83 6.19 23.44 -13.19
CA ILE A 83 7.38 22.58 -13.10
C ILE A 83 8.19 22.64 -14.41
N ASN A 84 9.52 22.81 -14.31
CA ASN A 84 10.47 22.35 -15.31
C ASN A 84 11.82 21.89 -14.68
N HIS A 85 12.44 20.88 -15.31
CA HIS A 85 13.80 20.32 -15.17
C HIS A 85 14.13 19.34 -14.02
N GLY A 86 14.50 18.10 -14.41
CA GLY A 86 14.80 16.92 -13.58
C GLY A 86 16.11 16.95 -12.78
N ALA A 87 16.21 17.86 -11.82
CA ALA A 87 17.20 17.79 -10.73
C ALA A 87 16.63 16.98 -9.54
N THR A 88 17.52 16.54 -8.62
CA THR A 88 17.12 16.00 -7.31
C THR A 88 16.13 16.96 -6.66
N LEU A 89 14.92 16.48 -6.36
CA LEU A 89 13.84 17.35 -5.90
C LEU A 89 14.28 18.07 -4.61
N PRO A 90 14.35 19.42 -4.61
CA PRO A 90 14.65 20.18 -3.41
C PRO A 90 13.68 19.79 -2.29
N LYS A 91 14.13 19.78 -1.03
CA LYS A 91 13.30 19.36 0.12
C LYS A 91 11.94 20.05 0.17
N PHE A 92 11.86 21.30 -0.29
CA PHE A 92 10.61 22.04 -0.39
C PHE A 92 9.57 21.35 -1.28
N PHE A 93 9.96 20.73 -2.41
CA PHE A 93 9.06 20.05 -3.35
C PHE A 93 8.45 18.76 -2.80
N THR A 94 9.14 18.08 -1.88
CA THR A 94 8.67 16.83 -1.27
C THR A 94 8.19 17.00 0.18
N HIS A 95 8.25 18.22 0.71
CA HIS A 95 7.68 18.55 2.01
C HIS A 95 6.17 18.32 2.02
N THR A 96 5.69 17.71 3.08
CA THR A 96 4.31 17.26 3.23
C THR A 96 3.83 17.59 4.64
N TYR A 97 2.62 18.13 4.78
CA TYR A 97 2.01 18.26 6.10
C TYR A 97 1.23 17.01 6.47
N ILE A 98 1.36 16.57 7.72
CA ILE A 98 0.48 15.56 8.30
C ILE A 98 -0.65 16.30 9.01
N ILE A 99 -1.87 16.11 8.52
CA ILE A 99 -3.09 16.47 9.24
C ILE A 99 -3.64 15.22 9.91
N MET A 100 -4.06 15.37 11.16
CA MET A 100 -4.67 14.33 11.96
C MET A 100 -6.19 14.37 11.81
N LEU A 101 -6.78 13.35 11.20
CA LEU A 101 -8.23 13.20 11.14
C LEU A 101 -8.70 12.10 12.10
N PRO A 102 -9.79 12.31 12.87
CA PRO A 102 -10.34 11.27 13.74
C PRO A 102 -10.87 10.08 12.93
N LYS A 103 -10.55 8.85 13.35
CA LYS A 103 -11.16 7.60 12.83
C LYS A 103 -12.46 7.24 13.55
N VAL A 104 -12.65 7.77 14.75
CA VAL A 104 -13.78 7.50 15.66
C VAL A 104 -14.29 8.81 16.25
N GLU A 105 -15.52 8.85 16.77
CA GLU A 105 -16.16 10.08 17.27
C GLU A 105 -15.37 10.79 18.38
N ALA A 106 -14.73 10.03 19.27
CA ALA A 106 -13.95 10.55 20.39
C ALA A 106 -12.57 9.86 20.45
N PRO A 107 -11.58 10.29 19.62
CA PRO A 107 -10.27 9.65 19.59
C PRO A 107 -9.55 9.87 20.94
N GLN A 108 -9.09 8.79 21.55
CA GLN A 108 -8.36 8.82 22.84
C GLN A 108 -6.86 8.53 22.65
N SER A 109 -6.46 8.12 21.45
CA SER A 109 -5.11 7.69 21.10
C SER A 109 -4.75 8.11 19.68
N PHE A 110 -3.46 8.32 19.40
CA PHE A 110 -2.97 8.52 18.02
C PHE A 110 -3.25 7.33 17.10
N SER A 111 -3.49 6.12 17.64
CA SER A 111 -3.97 4.99 16.83
C SER A 111 -5.37 5.21 16.24
N ASP A 112 -6.20 6.01 16.92
CA ASP A 112 -7.56 6.37 16.54
C ASP A 112 -7.58 7.57 15.59
N ILE A 113 -6.40 8.04 15.21
CA ILE A 113 -6.21 9.15 14.30
C ILE A 113 -5.64 8.61 12.98
N ARG A 114 -6.13 9.16 11.88
CA ARG A 114 -5.66 8.90 10.52
C ARG A 114 -4.76 10.04 10.07
N PRO A 115 -3.47 9.78 9.78
CA PRO A 115 -2.60 10.79 9.20
C PRO A 115 -2.94 11.00 7.71
N ILE A 116 -3.32 12.21 7.34
CA ILE A 116 -3.50 12.62 5.95
C ILE A 116 -2.31 13.47 5.50
N ASN A 117 -1.67 13.04 4.42
CA ASN A 117 -0.52 13.73 3.85
C ASN A 117 -0.96 14.79 2.85
N LEU A 118 -0.70 16.05 3.17
CA LEU A 118 -0.86 17.18 2.25
C LEU A 118 0.42 17.39 1.44
N CYS A 119 0.55 16.61 0.38
CA CYS A 119 1.69 16.70 -0.55
C CYS A 119 1.57 17.94 -1.46
N ASN A 120 2.71 18.53 -1.83
CA ASN A 120 2.79 19.57 -2.86
C ASN A 120 2.22 19.14 -4.21
N VAL A 121 1.67 20.10 -4.96
CA VAL A 121 1.12 19.86 -6.31
C VAL A 121 2.15 19.21 -7.22
N SER A 122 3.41 19.65 -7.17
CA SER A 122 4.47 19.04 -7.96
C SER A 122 4.70 17.57 -7.62
N SER A 123 4.68 17.22 -6.33
CA SER A 123 4.78 15.83 -5.90
C SER A 123 3.56 15.00 -6.33
N LYS A 124 2.35 15.59 -6.32
CA LYS A 124 1.13 14.95 -6.82
C LYS A 124 1.20 14.65 -8.31
N ILE A 125 1.74 15.58 -9.11
CA ILE A 125 1.93 15.40 -10.56
C ILE A 125 2.87 14.23 -10.83
N ILE A 126 4.04 14.21 -10.17
CA ILE A 126 5.03 13.13 -10.33
C ILE A 126 4.42 11.79 -9.94
N ALA A 127 3.75 11.72 -8.79
CA ALA A 127 3.09 10.49 -8.35
C ALA A 127 2.05 10.00 -9.35
N LYS A 128 1.26 10.90 -9.96
CA LYS A 128 0.26 10.55 -10.96
C LYS A 128 0.86 9.98 -12.23
N ILE A 129 1.94 10.58 -12.73
CA ILE A 129 2.67 10.08 -13.90
C ILE A 129 3.19 8.67 -13.62
N LEU A 130 3.91 8.49 -12.51
CA LEU A 130 4.45 7.19 -12.11
C LEU A 130 3.33 6.15 -11.90
N ASN A 131 2.24 6.54 -11.26
CA ASN A 131 1.08 5.68 -11.05
C ASN A 131 0.42 5.26 -12.36
N ALA A 132 0.22 6.19 -13.29
CA ALA A 132 -0.42 5.91 -14.58
C ALA A 132 0.41 4.92 -15.41
N ARG A 133 1.74 5.07 -15.42
CA ARG A 133 2.67 4.14 -16.05
C ARG A 133 2.62 2.77 -15.40
N LEU A 134 2.72 2.73 -14.08
CA LEU A 134 2.69 1.48 -13.31
C LEU A 134 1.37 0.72 -13.49
N SER A 135 0.25 1.43 -13.54
CA SER A 135 -1.09 0.87 -13.73
C SER A 135 -1.25 0.12 -15.06
N LYS A 136 -0.44 0.43 -16.09
CA LYS A 136 -0.45 -0.30 -17.37
C LYS A 136 0.10 -1.72 -17.23
N ILE A 137 1.03 -1.92 -16.28
CA ILE A 137 1.70 -3.21 -16.05
C ILE A 137 0.93 -4.07 -15.04
N PHE A 138 0.12 -3.46 -14.17
CA PHE A 138 -0.66 -4.13 -13.14
C PHE A 138 -1.43 -5.37 -13.58
N PRO A 139 -2.13 -5.39 -14.74
CA PRO A 139 -2.83 -6.58 -15.20
C PRO A 139 -1.93 -7.82 -15.39
N LYS A 140 -0.63 -7.62 -15.65
CA LYS A 140 0.35 -8.70 -15.77
C LYS A 140 0.84 -9.20 -14.41
N ILE A 141 0.99 -8.29 -13.44
CA ILE A 141 1.61 -8.58 -12.15
C ILE A 141 0.59 -9.06 -11.10
N ILE A 142 -0.55 -8.40 -11.01
CA ILE A 142 -1.49 -8.57 -9.90
C ILE A 142 -2.41 -9.77 -10.15
N THR A 143 -2.42 -10.71 -9.22
CA THR A 143 -3.29 -11.90 -9.26
C THR A 143 -4.78 -11.54 -9.29
N GLN A 144 -5.62 -12.41 -9.86
CA GLN A 144 -7.06 -12.17 -9.98
C GLN A 144 -7.78 -12.06 -8.63
N ASN A 145 -7.18 -12.57 -7.55
CA ASN A 145 -7.70 -12.49 -6.20
C ASN A 145 -7.79 -11.03 -5.67
N GLN A 146 -7.06 -10.09 -6.27
CA GLN A 146 -7.12 -8.65 -5.94
C GLN A 146 -8.01 -7.92 -6.96
N SER A 147 -9.19 -7.47 -6.54
CA SER A 147 -10.11 -6.70 -7.41
C SER A 147 -9.98 -5.19 -7.25
N GLY A 148 -9.33 -4.71 -6.18
CA GLY A 148 -9.18 -3.28 -5.92
C GLY A 148 -8.13 -2.62 -6.79
N PHE A 149 -8.46 -1.45 -7.35
CA PHE A 149 -7.52 -0.55 -8.06
C PHE A 149 -6.76 -1.18 -9.23
N VAL A 150 -7.29 -2.27 -9.81
CA VAL A 150 -6.83 -2.84 -11.08
C VAL A 150 -7.87 -2.53 -12.15
N LYS A 151 -7.45 -1.84 -13.22
CA LYS A 151 -8.36 -1.42 -14.29
C LYS A 151 -9.03 -2.64 -14.93
N GLY A 152 -10.35 -2.57 -15.07
CA GLY A 152 -11.16 -3.63 -15.69
C GLY A 152 -11.64 -4.74 -14.75
N ARG A 153 -11.35 -4.66 -13.43
CA ARG A 153 -11.89 -5.59 -12.43
C ARG A 153 -13.05 -4.95 -11.67
N ALA A 154 -14.16 -5.68 -11.53
CA ALA A 154 -15.34 -5.22 -10.81
C ALA A 154 -15.31 -5.73 -9.35
N ILE A 155 -15.42 -4.82 -8.38
CA ILE A 155 -15.48 -5.20 -6.95
C ILE A 155 -16.68 -6.09 -6.63
N THR A 156 -17.77 -5.92 -7.38
CA THR A 156 -19.03 -6.66 -7.20
C THR A 156 -18.81 -8.17 -7.31
N GLU A 157 -17.91 -8.64 -8.17
CA GLU A 157 -17.60 -10.06 -8.32
C GLU A 157 -17.00 -10.64 -7.04
N ASN A 158 -16.00 -9.97 -6.45
CA ASN A 158 -15.41 -10.38 -5.18
C ASN A 158 -16.41 -10.32 -4.02
N ILE A 159 -17.31 -9.33 -3.99
CA ILE A 159 -18.34 -9.23 -2.96
C ILE A 159 -19.33 -10.40 -3.06
N LEU A 160 -19.84 -10.67 -4.27
CA LEU A 160 -20.78 -11.78 -4.49
C LEU A 160 -20.14 -13.12 -4.14
N LEU A 161 -18.89 -13.32 -4.56
CA LEU A 161 -18.13 -14.53 -4.26
C LEU A 161 -17.86 -14.69 -2.77
N ALA A 162 -17.47 -13.61 -2.08
CA ALA A 162 -17.30 -13.64 -0.63
C ALA A 162 -18.61 -13.96 0.10
N GLN A 163 -19.74 -13.36 -0.32
CA GLN A 163 -21.06 -13.65 0.23
C GLN A 163 -21.46 -15.10 0.02
N GLU A 164 -21.23 -15.66 -1.17
CA GLU A 164 -21.49 -17.07 -1.45
C GLU A 164 -20.65 -17.97 -0.55
N LEU A 165 -19.35 -17.73 -0.45
CA LEU A 165 -18.43 -18.50 0.40
C LEU A 165 -18.81 -18.41 1.88
N VAL A 166 -19.16 -17.23 2.40
CA VAL A 166 -19.57 -17.05 3.80
C VAL A 166 -20.90 -17.75 4.09
N ASN A 167 -21.89 -17.60 3.21
CA ASN A 167 -23.19 -18.29 3.34
C ASN A 167 -23.03 -19.81 3.30
N ASP A 168 -21.98 -20.28 2.65
CA ASP A 168 -21.69 -21.69 2.51
C ASP A 168 -21.10 -22.34 3.76
N ILE A 169 -20.43 -21.57 4.63
CA ILE A 169 -19.85 -22.06 5.89
C ILE A 169 -20.93 -22.65 6.81
N GLY A 170 -22.13 -22.07 6.80
CA GLY A 170 -23.24 -22.51 7.65
C GLY A 170 -23.93 -23.80 7.17
N LYS A 171 -23.58 -24.31 5.99
CA LYS A 171 -24.22 -25.50 5.41
C LYS A 171 -23.51 -26.78 5.83
N PRO A 172 -24.24 -27.90 6.04
CA PRO A 172 -23.61 -29.17 6.38
C PRO A 172 -22.80 -29.69 5.19
N ARG A 173 -21.47 -29.68 5.32
CA ARG A 173 -20.52 -30.16 4.31
C ARG A 173 -19.45 -31.07 4.90
N LYS A 174 -18.75 -31.80 4.02
CA LYS A 174 -17.56 -32.56 4.41
C LYS A 174 -16.41 -31.59 4.70
N GLY A 175 -15.95 -31.59 5.95
CA GLY A 175 -14.86 -30.74 6.42
C GLY A 175 -15.35 -29.43 7.02
N ALA A 176 -14.56 -28.88 7.93
CA ALA A 176 -14.85 -27.59 8.55
C ALA A 176 -13.96 -26.51 7.92
N ASN A 177 -14.55 -25.33 7.74
CA ASN A 177 -13.92 -24.17 7.12
C ASN A 177 -13.74 -23.05 8.13
N VAL A 178 -12.79 -22.16 7.85
CA VAL A 178 -12.62 -20.90 8.57
C VAL A 178 -12.47 -19.76 7.57
N VAL A 179 -12.95 -18.59 7.98
CA VAL A 179 -12.69 -17.32 7.30
C VAL A 179 -11.90 -16.42 8.22
N ILE A 180 -10.80 -15.87 7.71
CA ILE A 180 -9.90 -14.99 8.44
C ILE A 180 -9.92 -13.65 7.72
N LYS A 181 -10.29 -12.59 8.44
CA LYS A 181 -10.13 -11.21 7.94
C LYS A 181 -8.78 -10.67 8.40
N LEU A 182 -7.98 -10.22 7.45
CA LEU A 182 -6.70 -9.59 7.68
C LEU A 182 -6.81 -8.10 7.32
N ASP A 183 -6.61 -7.24 8.32
CA ASP A 183 -6.56 -5.79 8.16
C ASP A 183 -5.11 -5.34 7.96
N MET A 184 -4.75 -5.01 6.73
CA MET A 184 -3.40 -4.52 6.39
C MET A 184 -3.26 -3.01 6.50
N ALA A 185 -4.29 -2.27 6.97
CA ALA A 185 -4.22 -0.81 7.04
C ALA A 185 -3.01 -0.32 7.86
N LYS A 186 -2.67 -1.03 8.94
CA LYS A 186 -1.49 -0.71 9.79
C LYS A 186 -0.15 -1.06 9.13
N ALA A 187 -0.14 -1.90 8.10
CA ALA A 187 1.08 -2.27 7.38
C ALA A 187 1.51 -1.16 6.40
N TYR A 188 0.59 -0.30 5.97
CA TYR A 188 0.84 0.79 5.03
C TYR A 188 1.93 1.76 5.52
N ASP A 189 1.87 2.11 6.81
CA ASP A 189 2.84 3.01 7.47
C ASP A 189 4.18 2.31 7.79
N ARG A 190 4.28 0.99 7.57
CA ARG A 190 5.42 0.15 7.96
C ARG A 190 6.13 -0.53 6.80
N VAL A 191 5.74 -0.26 5.56
CA VAL A 191 6.38 -0.83 4.37
C VAL A 191 7.89 -0.55 4.36
N SER A 192 8.70 -1.60 4.28
CA SER A 192 10.15 -1.51 4.07
C SER A 192 10.44 -1.07 2.63
N TRP A 193 11.11 0.07 2.45
CA TRP A 193 11.55 0.52 1.12
C TRP A 193 12.61 -0.39 0.50
N PRO A 194 13.64 -0.87 1.26
CA PRO A 194 14.56 -1.89 0.74
C PRO A 194 13.83 -3.12 0.21
N PHE A 195 12.85 -3.66 0.95
CA PHE A 195 12.06 -4.79 0.51
C PHE A 195 11.29 -4.50 -0.76
N LEU A 196 10.62 -3.35 -0.82
CA LEU A 196 9.87 -2.92 -2.00
C LEU A 196 10.79 -2.85 -3.23
N CYS A 197 11.99 -2.28 -3.10
CA CYS A 197 12.97 -2.26 -4.17
C CYS A 197 13.42 -3.68 -4.56
N PHE A 198 13.65 -4.57 -3.60
CA PHE A 198 14.01 -5.97 -3.88
C PHE A 198 12.90 -6.72 -4.61
N MET A 199 11.64 -6.50 -4.23
CA MET A 199 10.47 -7.02 -4.92
C MET A 199 10.36 -6.52 -6.37
N LEU A 200 10.52 -5.20 -6.58
CA LEU A 200 10.51 -4.62 -7.93
C LEU A 200 11.61 -5.24 -8.81
N ARG A 201 12.82 -5.43 -8.28
CA ARG A 201 13.90 -6.14 -8.98
C ARG A 201 13.51 -7.56 -9.37
N LYS A 202 12.90 -8.32 -8.46
CA LYS A 202 12.45 -9.70 -8.72
C LYS A 202 11.36 -9.78 -9.78
N LEU A 203 10.45 -8.80 -9.81
CA LEU A 203 9.42 -8.68 -10.84
C LEU A 203 9.99 -8.33 -12.22
N GLY A 204 11.22 -7.79 -12.28
CA GLY A 204 11.93 -7.48 -13.52
C GLY A 204 11.94 -6.01 -13.90
N PHE A 205 11.59 -5.10 -12.97
CA PHE A 205 11.71 -3.67 -13.21
C PHE A 205 13.17 -3.25 -13.35
N ALA A 206 13.45 -2.33 -14.27
CA ALA A 206 14.77 -1.77 -14.51
C ALA A 206 15.22 -0.89 -13.33
N GLU A 207 16.53 -0.86 -13.03
CA GLU A 207 17.08 -0.08 -11.92
C GLU A 207 16.72 1.41 -12.02
N VAL A 208 16.69 1.98 -13.23
CA VAL A 208 16.26 3.38 -13.44
C VAL A 208 14.84 3.62 -12.89
N TRP A 209 13.90 2.71 -13.11
CA TRP A 209 12.56 2.82 -12.55
C TRP A 209 12.55 2.65 -11.04
N ILE A 210 13.31 1.68 -10.53
CA ILE A 210 13.42 1.41 -9.09
C ILE A 210 14.01 2.62 -8.36
N ASP A 211 15.02 3.27 -8.93
CA ASP A 211 15.66 4.46 -8.40
C ASP A 211 14.70 5.66 -8.39
N LEU A 212 13.87 5.81 -9.43
CA LEU A 212 12.81 6.82 -9.46
C LEU A 212 11.78 6.60 -8.34
N ILE A 213 11.31 5.37 -8.17
CA ILE A 213 10.38 5.01 -7.09
C ILE A 213 11.03 5.24 -5.72
N HIS A 214 12.26 4.75 -5.52
CA HIS A 214 13.00 4.89 -4.26
C HIS A 214 13.27 6.35 -3.94
N GLY A 215 13.73 7.16 -4.90
CA GLY A 215 13.95 8.59 -4.73
C GLY A 215 12.67 9.34 -4.37
N PHE A 216 11.53 8.95 -4.96
CA PHE A 216 10.23 9.54 -4.66
C PHE A 216 9.72 9.18 -3.26
N ILE A 217 9.80 7.91 -2.85
CA ILE A 217 9.28 7.48 -1.54
C ILE A 217 10.22 7.83 -0.39
N SER A 218 11.54 7.87 -0.61
CA SER A 218 12.53 8.09 0.45
C SER A 218 12.82 9.55 0.76
N ASN A 219 12.42 10.48 -0.11
CA ASN A 219 12.63 11.91 0.09
C ASN A 219 11.43 12.61 0.75
N ASN A 220 10.77 11.97 1.72
CA ASN A 220 9.57 12.54 2.36
C ASN A 220 9.91 13.21 3.68
N TRP A 221 9.60 14.50 3.76
CA TRP A 221 9.78 15.32 4.95
C TRP A 221 8.42 15.77 5.48
N TYR A 222 8.21 15.62 6.78
CA TYR A 222 6.94 15.86 7.43
C TYR A 222 7.03 16.97 8.48
N SER A 223 5.96 17.75 8.55
CA SER A 223 5.61 18.57 9.72
C SER A 223 4.18 18.23 10.12
N ILE A 224 3.90 18.28 11.42
CA ILE A 224 2.56 17.99 11.96
C ILE A 224 1.79 19.30 12.08
N ILE A 225 0.52 19.28 11.68
CA ILE A 225 -0.40 20.39 11.93
C ILE A 225 -1.23 20.09 13.17
N VAL A 226 -1.13 20.96 14.18
CA VAL A 226 -1.96 20.93 15.39
C VAL A 226 -2.64 22.29 15.52
N ASN A 227 -3.98 22.30 15.54
CA ASN A 227 -4.79 23.54 15.65
C ASN A 227 -4.40 24.64 14.64
N GLY A 228 -3.97 24.26 13.43
CA GLY A 228 -3.53 25.19 12.38
C GLY A 228 -2.07 25.65 12.48
N GLY A 229 -1.40 25.39 13.61
CA GLY A 229 0.04 25.61 13.80
C GLY A 229 0.86 24.46 13.21
N ARG A 230 2.06 24.77 12.69
CA ARG A 230 3.01 23.79 12.15
C ARG A 230 4.06 23.45 13.20
N HIS A 231 4.29 22.16 13.42
CA HIS A 231 5.20 21.66 14.44
C HIS A 231 6.16 20.60 13.88
N GLY A 232 7.43 20.72 14.26
CA GLY A 232 8.51 19.80 13.91
C GLY A 232 8.86 19.73 12.42
N PHE A 233 9.96 19.04 12.13
CA PHE A 233 10.43 18.78 10.76
C PHE A 233 11.29 17.51 10.77
N PHE A 234 10.70 16.39 10.36
CA PHE A 234 11.35 15.09 10.42
C PHE A 234 11.23 14.34 9.09
N LYS A 235 12.09 13.33 8.90
CA LYS A 235 12.15 12.55 7.66
C LYS A 235 11.64 11.14 7.93
N SER A 236 10.79 10.61 7.05
CA SER A 236 10.45 9.18 7.15
C SER A 236 11.64 8.30 6.74
N GLY A 237 11.76 7.14 7.38
CA GLY A 237 12.62 6.03 6.96
C GLY A 237 11.85 4.81 6.41
N ARG A 238 10.52 4.76 6.52
CA ARG A 238 9.66 3.67 6.04
C ARG A 238 8.20 4.08 5.79
N GLY A 239 7.43 3.19 5.20
CA GLY A 239 6.00 3.39 4.96
C GLY A 239 5.71 4.17 3.69
N LEU A 240 4.43 4.25 3.32
CA LEU A 240 3.97 4.92 2.10
C LEU A 240 3.05 6.09 2.45
N ARG A 241 2.94 7.09 1.56
CA ARG A 241 2.15 8.31 1.83
C ARG A 241 0.67 8.03 1.66
N GLN A 242 -0.09 8.09 2.75
CA GLN A 242 -1.54 7.97 2.67
C GLN A 242 -2.17 9.16 1.92
N GLY A 243 -3.08 8.89 0.98
CA GLY A 243 -3.72 9.91 0.15
C GLY A 243 -3.02 10.16 -1.20
N ASP A 244 -1.95 9.44 -1.48
CA ASP A 244 -1.21 9.51 -2.74
C ASP A 244 -1.50 8.28 -3.63
N PRO A 245 -1.91 8.45 -4.91
CA PRO A 245 -2.26 7.32 -5.78
C PRO A 245 -1.10 6.35 -6.03
N LEU A 246 0.13 6.84 -6.18
CA LEU A 246 1.29 5.97 -6.36
C LEU A 246 1.53 5.10 -5.13
N SER A 247 1.44 5.70 -3.95
CA SER A 247 1.57 4.99 -2.68
C SER A 247 0.58 3.83 -2.55
N LEU A 248 -0.67 3.99 -3.01
CA LEU A 248 -1.64 2.89 -3.03
C LEU A 248 -1.24 1.77 -4.00
N SER A 249 -0.79 2.12 -5.20
CA SER A 249 -0.29 1.16 -6.19
C SER A 249 0.92 0.37 -5.69
N LEU A 250 1.89 1.05 -5.08
CA LEU A 250 3.05 0.39 -4.47
C LEU A 250 2.66 -0.55 -3.33
N PHE A 251 1.65 -0.18 -2.54
CA PHE A 251 1.12 -1.05 -1.50
C PHE A 251 0.43 -2.31 -2.07
N ILE A 252 -0.31 -2.19 -3.17
CA ILE A 252 -0.94 -3.33 -3.85
C ILE A 252 0.13 -4.29 -4.39
N LEU A 253 1.21 -3.76 -4.97
CA LEU A 253 2.37 -4.58 -5.35
C LEU A 253 3.00 -5.27 -4.16
N TYR A 254 3.18 -4.56 -3.04
CA TYR A 254 3.70 -5.15 -1.80
C TYR A 254 2.81 -6.29 -1.29
N ALA A 255 1.49 -6.10 -1.30
CA ALA A 255 0.51 -7.11 -0.90
C ALA A 255 0.41 -8.29 -1.87
N GLU A 256 0.80 -8.13 -3.14
CA GLU A 256 0.79 -9.19 -4.15
C GLU A 256 1.69 -10.37 -3.75
N LEU A 257 2.78 -10.14 -3.01
CA LEU A 257 3.58 -11.24 -2.46
C LEU A 257 2.75 -12.14 -1.55
N LEU A 258 1.94 -11.56 -0.67
CA LEU A 258 1.08 -12.35 0.21
C LEU A 258 0.11 -13.20 -0.62
N SER A 259 -0.49 -12.62 -1.65
CA SER A 259 -1.37 -13.35 -2.59
C SER A 259 -0.63 -14.53 -3.25
N GLN A 260 0.61 -14.32 -3.70
CA GLN A 260 1.43 -15.37 -4.30
C GLN A 260 1.83 -16.46 -3.31
N MET A 261 2.19 -16.10 -2.08
CA MET A 261 2.49 -17.05 -1.01
C MET A 261 1.27 -17.91 -0.66
N LEU A 262 0.09 -17.29 -0.53
CA LEU A 262 -1.16 -17.99 -0.29
C LEU A 262 -1.49 -18.96 -1.43
N ASN A 263 -1.33 -18.53 -2.68
CA ASN A 263 -1.52 -19.39 -3.85
C ASN A 263 -0.52 -20.54 -3.89
N ASN A 264 0.73 -20.31 -3.47
CA ASN A 264 1.76 -21.34 -3.40
C ASN A 264 1.45 -22.43 -2.37
N LEU A 265 0.57 -22.19 -1.38
CA LEU A 265 0.16 -23.22 -0.41
C LEU A 265 -0.43 -24.47 -1.08
N TYR A 266 -1.11 -24.31 -2.22
CA TYR A 266 -1.67 -25.44 -2.97
C TYR A 266 -0.61 -26.37 -3.59
N THR A 267 0.66 -25.97 -3.66
CA THR A 267 1.76 -26.86 -4.07
C THR A 267 2.11 -27.88 -2.98
N ASN A 268 1.76 -27.59 -1.72
CA ASN A 268 1.97 -28.51 -0.62
C ASN A 268 0.84 -29.54 -0.58
N SER A 269 1.15 -30.82 -0.80
CA SER A 269 0.16 -31.92 -0.84
C SER A 269 -0.65 -32.09 0.45
N ARG A 270 -0.12 -31.60 1.57
CA ARG A 270 -0.79 -31.63 2.88
C ARG A 270 -1.68 -30.40 3.13
N TYR A 271 -1.59 -29.35 2.32
CA TYR A 271 -2.48 -28.21 2.41
C TYR A 271 -3.86 -28.59 1.87
N LYS A 272 -4.88 -28.39 2.69
CA LYS A 272 -6.28 -28.46 2.28
C LYS A 272 -6.85 -27.04 2.35
N GLY A 273 -7.18 -26.50 1.18
CA GLY A 273 -7.84 -25.19 1.10
C GLY A 273 -9.27 -25.24 1.62
N TYR A 274 -10.00 -24.16 1.38
CA TYR A 274 -11.42 -24.07 1.71
C TYR A 274 -12.22 -25.23 1.08
N PHE A 275 -12.99 -25.94 1.89
CA PHE A 275 -13.86 -27.02 1.41
C PHE A 275 -15.08 -26.43 0.70
N MET A 276 -15.13 -26.62 -0.60
CA MET A 276 -16.24 -26.18 -1.44
C MET A 276 -16.67 -27.27 -2.42
N ASN A 277 -17.75 -27.02 -3.18
CA ASN A 277 -18.18 -27.92 -4.24
C ASN A 277 -17.01 -28.21 -5.21
N ASP A 278 -16.86 -29.48 -5.61
CA ASP A 278 -15.74 -29.93 -6.45
C ASP A 278 -15.69 -29.25 -7.83
N GLN A 279 -16.81 -28.68 -8.29
CA GLN A 279 -16.94 -27.92 -9.55
C GLN A 279 -16.66 -26.41 -9.38
N GLY A 280 -16.44 -25.94 -8.14
CA GLY A 280 -16.27 -24.52 -7.86
C GLY A 280 -14.81 -24.05 -7.96
N PRO A 281 -14.60 -22.72 -8.04
CA PRO A 281 -13.27 -22.13 -8.17
C PRO A 281 -12.41 -22.33 -6.91
N LYS A 282 -11.17 -22.81 -7.04
CA LYS A 282 -10.25 -22.98 -5.90
C LYS A 282 -9.74 -21.64 -5.37
N ILE A 283 -10.53 -20.99 -4.52
CA ILE A 283 -10.21 -19.70 -3.89
C ILE A 283 -9.75 -19.93 -2.47
N ASN A 284 -8.63 -19.30 -2.11
CA ASN A 284 -8.06 -19.26 -0.76
C ASN A 284 -8.03 -17.84 -0.18
N HIS A 285 -8.20 -16.80 -1.00
CA HIS A 285 -8.30 -15.41 -0.53
C HIS A 285 -8.97 -14.49 -1.55
N LEU A 286 -9.52 -13.40 -1.06
CA LEU A 286 -10.03 -12.26 -1.81
C LEU A 286 -9.49 -10.99 -1.18
N SER A 287 -8.88 -10.14 -1.99
CA SER A 287 -8.32 -8.86 -1.57
C SER A 287 -9.04 -7.70 -2.22
N PHE A 288 -9.18 -6.61 -1.47
CA PHE A 288 -9.59 -5.31 -1.95
C PHE A 288 -8.74 -4.23 -1.27
N ALA A 289 -7.77 -3.68 -2.00
CA ALA A 289 -6.79 -2.74 -1.46
C ALA A 289 -6.09 -3.30 -0.20
N ASN A 290 -6.41 -2.77 0.98
CA ASN A 290 -5.83 -3.14 2.28
C ASN A 290 -6.66 -4.16 3.09
N ASP A 291 -7.84 -4.54 2.62
CA ASP A 291 -8.64 -5.61 3.22
C ASP A 291 -8.39 -6.92 2.48
N THR A 292 -7.99 -7.97 3.21
CA THR A 292 -7.87 -9.33 2.66
C THR A 292 -8.70 -10.30 3.50
N ILE A 293 -9.55 -11.06 2.83
CA ILE A 293 -10.31 -12.16 3.42
C ILE A 293 -9.70 -13.47 2.94
N ILE A 294 -9.38 -14.37 3.87
CA ILE A 294 -8.71 -15.63 3.60
C ILE A 294 -9.66 -16.77 3.95
N PHE A 295 -9.77 -17.71 3.01
CA PHE A 295 -10.62 -18.88 3.06
C PHE A 295 -9.74 -20.12 3.18
N SER A 296 -9.86 -20.85 4.28
CA SER A 296 -9.05 -22.05 4.52
C SER A 296 -9.86 -23.13 5.22
N SER A 297 -9.38 -24.38 5.16
CA SER A 297 -9.92 -25.42 6.01
C SER A 297 -9.51 -25.19 7.47
N SER A 298 -10.36 -25.60 8.41
CA SER A 298 -10.04 -25.56 9.84
C SER A 298 -9.07 -26.68 10.26
N MET A 299 -8.51 -27.43 9.32
CA MET A 299 -7.53 -28.48 9.60
C MET A 299 -6.26 -27.84 10.17
N LYS A 300 -5.80 -28.35 11.31
CA LYS A 300 -4.64 -27.80 12.05
C LYS A 300 -3.43 -27.55 11.15
N PHE A 301 -3.09 -28.48 10.26
CA PHE A 301 -1.93 -28.34 9.37
C PHE A 301 -2.13 -27.24 8.32
N SER A 302 -3.31 -27.16 7.70
CA SER A 302 -3.65 -26.11 6.75
C SER A 302 -3.60 -24.73 7.40
N LEU A 303 -4.18 -24.60 8.60
CA LEU A 303 -4.13 -23.35 9.37
C LEU A 303 -2.71 -22.94 9.74
N GLN A 304 -1.88 -23.88 10.18
CA GLN A 304 -0.47 -23.60 10.48
C GLN A 304 0.29 -23.11 9.24
N LEU A 305 0.04 -23.69 8.08
CA LEU A 305 0.63 -23.22 6.83
C LEU A 305 0.12 -21.83 6.43
N THR A 306 -1.19 -21.59 6.54
CA THR A 306 -1.79 -20.27 6.27
C THR A 306 -1.23 -19.21 7.23
N VAL A 307 -1.14 -19.48 8.54
CA VAL A 307 -0.62 -18.51 9.50
C VAL A 307 0.86 -18.18 9.25
N LYS A 308 1.66 -19.18 8.85
CA LYS A 308 3.07 -18.99 8.50
C LYS A 308 3.28 -18.05 7.31
N THR A 309 2.29 -17.83 6.43
CA THR A 309 2.46 -16.86 5.34
C THR A 309 2.40 -15.41 5.79
N PHE A 310 1.94 -15.14 7.02
CA PHE A 310 1.86 -13.79 7.60
C PHE A 310 2.98 -13.47 8.59
N SER A 311 3.79 -14.47 8.95
CA SER A 311 4.85 -14.39 9.96
C SER A 311 6.18 -14.04 9.31
#